data_AF-A0A1Z2RPX5-F1
#
_entry.id   AF-A0A1Z2RPX5-F1
#
_cell.length_a   1.000
_cell.length_b   1.000
_cell.length_c   1.000
_cell.angle_alpha   90.00
_cell.angle_beta   90.00
_cell.angle_gamma   90.00
#
_symmetry.space_group_name_H-M   'P 1'
#
loop_
_entity.id
_entity.type
_entity.pdbx_description
1 polymer ?
#
loop_
_entity_poly.entity_id
_entity_poly.type
_entity_poly.pdbx_seq_one_letter_code
_entity_poly.pdbx_strand_id
1 'polypeptide(L)' 'PSEPIISNASCTTNCLAPFVKVLDQKFGIIKGTMTTTHSYTGDQRLLDASHRDLRRARAAALNIV' A
#
# COMPACT_ATOMS: atom_id res chain seq x y z
N PRO A 1 14.95 -16.91 -17.83
CA PRO A 1 13.86 -16.15 -18.49
C PRO A 1 14.19 -14.65 -18.49
N SER A 2 14.48 -14.06 -19.66
CA SER A 2 14.72 -12.63 -19.78
C SER A 2 13.38 -11.88 -19.91
N GLU A 3 12.73 -11.61 -18.78
CA GLU A 3 11.58 -10.70 -18.78
C GLU A 3 12.08 -9.27 -19.01
N PRO A 4 11.60 -8.58 -20.07
CA PRO A 4 12.11 -7.26 -20.45
C PRO A 4 11.57 -6.12 -19.57
N ILE A 5 10.47 -6.34 -18.86
CA ILE A 5 9.81 -5.35 -18.00
C ILE A 5 9.38 -6.06 -16.72
N ILE A 6 9.80 -5.53 -15.57
CA ILE A 6 9.53 -6.12 -14.24
C ILE A 6 8.89 -5.05 -13.35
N SER A 7 7.83 -5.42 -12.64
CA SER A 7 7.25 -4.61 -11.57
C SER A 7 7.82 -5.04 -10.22
N ASN A 8 8.35 -4.09 -9.45
CA ASN A 8 8.86 -4.37 -8.10
C ASN A 8 7.77 -4.25 -7.01
N ALA A 9 6.50 -4.35 -7.41
CA ALA A 9 5.34 -4.17 -6.55
C ALA A 9 5.35 -2.83 -5.78
N SER A 10 4.54 -2.74 -4.71
CA SER A 10 4.47 -1.56 -3.83
C SER A 10 5.24 -1.78 -2.53
N CYS A 11 5.45 -0.72 -1.75
CA CYS A 11 6.00 -0.81 -0.39
C CYS A 11 5.16 -1.73 0.51
N THR A 12 3.83 -1.62 0.46
CA THR A 12 2.92 -2.46 1.27
C THR A 12 2.98 -3.92 0.85
N THR A 13 3.03 -4.21 -0.45
CA THR A 13 3.15 -5.58 -0.95
C THR A 13 4.46 -6.22 -0.50
N ASN A 14 5.58 -5.51 -0.64
CA ASN A 14 6.89 -6.01 -0.19
C ASN A 14 6.94 -6.22 1.33
N CYS A 15 6.29 -5.37 2.12
CA CYS A 15 6.17 -5.54 3.56
C CYS A 15 5.35 -6.78 3.93
N LEU A 16 4.20 -6.99 3.29
CA LEU A 16 3.26 -8.07 3.65
C LEU A 16 3.62 -9.44 3.07
N ALA A 17 4.19 -9.49 1.87
CA ALA A 17 4.52 -10.73 1.15
C ALA A 17 5.30 -11.76 1.98
N PRO A 18 6.37 -11.42 2.73
CA PRO A 18 7.10 -12.42 3.52
C PRO A 18 6.25 -13.03 4.64
N PHE A 19 5.38 -12.25 5.29
CA PHE A 19 4.48 -12.75 6.32
C PHE A 19 3.46 -13.73 5.75
N VAL A 20 2.80 -13.33 4.65
CA VAL A 20 1.79 -14.17 3.99
C VAL A 20 2.43 -15.48 3.50
N LYS A 21 3.63 -15.43 2.92
CA LYS A 21 4.35 -16.61 2.46
C LYS A 21 4.59 -17.60 3.60
N VAL A 22 5.10 -17.14 4.73
CA VAL A 22 5.39 -18.03 5.88
C VAL A 22 4.10 -18.61 6.45
N LEU A 23 3.07 -17.78 6.63
CA LEU A 23 1.79 -18.22 7.18
C LEU A 23 1.11 -19.26 6.28
N ASP A 24 1.10 -19.03 4.98
CA ASP A 24 0.47 -19.93 4.02
C ASP A 24 1.22 -21.27 3.92
N GLN A 25 2.55 -21.23 3.79
CA GLN A 25 3.36 -22.45 3.67
C GLN A 25 3.35 -23.32 4.93
N LYS A 26 3.15 -22.74 6.11
CA LYS A 26 3.18 -23.47 7.38
C LYS A 26 1.81 -23.87 7.88
N PHE A 27 0.79 -23.04 7.64
CA PHE A 27 -0.52 -23.18 8.28
C PHE A 27 -1.68 -23.23 7.28
N GLY A 28 -1.45 -22.81 6.02
CA GLY A 28 -2.49 -22.72 4.99
C GLY A 28 -3.47 -21.56 5.26
N ILE A 29 -3.42 -20.51 4.45
CA ILE A 29 -4.37 -19.40 4.59
C ILE A 29 -5.64 -19.73 3.80
N ILE A 30 -6.80 -19.75 4.47
CA ILE A 30 -8.11 -19.93 3.81
C ILE A 30 -8.72 -18.57 3.42
N LYS A 31 -8.59 -17.57 4.29
CA LYS A 31 -9.08 -16.19 4.08
C LYS A 31 -8.34 -15.23 5.01
N GLY A 32 -8.22 -13.96 4.62
CA GLY A 32 -7.58 -12.92 5.42
C GLY A 32 -8.05 -11.53 5.06
N THR A 33 -7.89 -10.59 5.99
CA THR A 33 -8.05 -9.16 5.78
C THR A 33 -6.78 -8.47 6.25
N MET A 34 -6.39 -7.38 5.58
CA MET A 34 -5.27 -6.56 6.03
C MET A 34 -5.64 -5.09 5.99
N THR A 35 -5.09 -4.33 6.91
CA THR A 35 -5.15 -2.87 6.92
C THR A 35 -3.75 -2.35 7.15
N THR A 36 -3.34 -1.33 6.42
CA THR A 36 -2.08 -0.62 6.65
C THR A 36 -2.39 0.78 7.13
N THR A 37 -1.76 1.19 8.23
CA THR A 37 -1.62 2.60 8.57
C THR A 37 -0.32 3.06 7.92
N HIS A 38 -0.43 3.89 6.90
CA HIS A 38 0.70 4.31 6.07
C HIS A 38 1.00 5.79 6.30
N SER A 39 2.27 6.17 6.29
CA SER A 39 2.65 7.59 6.29
C SER A 39 2.17 8.28 5.02
N TYR A 40 1.86 9.58 5.07
CA TYR A 40 1.48 10.28 3.84
C TYR A 40 2.65 10.30 2.84
N THR A 41 2.33 10.32 1.55
CA THR A 41 3.33 10.34 0.46
C THR A 41 3.17 11.58 -0.42
N GLY A 42 4.05 11.76 -1.41
CA GLY A 42 3.97 12.88 -2.36
C GLY A 42 2.75 12.86 -3.27
N ASP A 43 2.00 11.75 -3.32
CA ASP A 43 0.72 11.68 -4.04
C ASP A 43 -0.41 12.40 -3.30
N GLN A 44 -0.34 12.48 -1.97
CA GLN A 44 -1.28 13.26 -1.17
C GLN A 44 -0.87 14.74 -1.13
N ARG A 45 -1.82 15.63 -0.82
CA ARG A 45 -1.58 17.07 -0.82
C ARG A 45 -1.16 17.60 0.55
N LEU A 46 -0.17 18.50 0.59
CA LEU A 46 0.25 19.16 1.83
C LEU A 46 -0.83 20.14 2.35
N LEU A 47 -1.45 20.87 1.43
CA LEU A 47 -2.62 21.73 1.65
C LEU A 47 -3.75 21.25 0.73
N ASP A 48 -5.00 21.54 1.08
CA ASP A 48 -6.14 21.16 0.23
C ASP A 48 -5.95 21.64 -1.22
N ALA A 49 -5.95 20.71 -2.19
CA ALA A 49 -5.72 21.00 -3.60
C ALA A 49 -6.34 19.94 -4.52
N SER A 50 -6.49 20.26 -5.81
CA SER A 50 -7.12 19.34 -6.78
C SER A 50 -6.38 17.99 -6.87
N HIS A 51 -7.14 16.92 -6.75
CA HIS A 51 -6.68 15.55 -6.95
C HIS A 51 -7.87 14.70 -7.44
N ARG A 52 -7.62 13.68 -8.26
CA ARG A 52 -8.68 12.81 -8.81
C ARG A 52 -9.42 12.05 -7.71
N ASP A 53 -8.68 11.58 -6.72
CA ASP A 53 -9.23 11.06 -5.46
C ASP A 53 -9.44 12.22 -4.48
N LEU A 54 -10.72 12.50 -4.16
CA LEU A 54 -11.13 13.62 -3.31
C LEU A 54 -10.69 13.48 -1.85
N ARG A 55 -10.34 12.28 -1.37
CA ARG A 55 -9.79 12.13 -0.01
C ARG A 55 -8.31 12.51 0.01
N ARG A 56 -7.53 12.11 -0.99
CA ARG A 56 -6.11 12.49 -1.14
C ARG A 56 -5.91 13.97 -1.48
N ALA A 57 -6.97 14.65 -1.93
CA ALA A 57 -7.01 16.09 -2.15
C ALA A 57 -6.85 16.92 -0.86
N ARG A 58 -7.06 16.30 0.31
CA ARG A 58 -7.05 17.00 1.61
C ARG A 58 -5.65 17.09 2.20
N ALA A 59 -5.42 18.09 3.06
CA ALA A 59 -4.17 18.34 3.77
C ALA A 59 -3.73 17.10 4.57
N ALA A 60 -2.74 16.39 4.05
CA ALA A 60 -2.37 15.03 4.46
C ALA A 60 -1.81 14.95 5.88
N ALA A 61 -1.14 16.00 6.35
CA ALA A 61 -0.55 16.04 7.69
C ALA A 61 -1.57 16.29 8.81
N LEU A 62 -2.84 16.58 8.47
CA LEU A 62 -3.89 16.95 9.42
C LEU A 62 -5.12 16.03 9.36
N ASN A 63 -5.14 15.04 8.46
CA ASN A 63 -6.30 14.18 8.24
C ASN A 63 -5.91 12.70 8.29
N ILE A 64 -6.84 11.86 8.75
CA ILE A 64 -6.82 10.42 8.48
C ILE A 64 -7.40 10.24 7.07
N VAL A 65 -6.58 9.73 6.16
CA VAL A 65 -6.90 9.59 4.73
C VAL A 65 -6.70 8.15 4.30
#